data_AF-A0A934IAP7-F1
#
_entry.id   AF-A0A934IAP7-F1
#
_cell.length_a   1.000
_cell.length_b   1.000
_cell.length_c   1.000
_cell.angle_alpha   90.00
_cell.angle_beta   90.00
_cell.angle_gamma   90.00
#
_symmetry.space_group_name_H-M   'P 1'
#
loop_
_entity.id
_entity.type
_entity.pdbx_description
1 polymer ?
#
loop_
_entity_poly.entity_id
_entity_poly.type
_entity_poly.pdbx_seq_one_letter_code
_entity_poly.pdbx_strand_id
1 'polypeptide(L)'
;MTAPTAAHVLADITSEMLGDHDITDLLARHLRRASASLDAAAMGILLGVSGEPLELLSATSHAVTELEVFQSQVDEGPCVD
;
A
#
# COMPACT_ATOMS: atom_id res chain seq x y z
N MET A 1 7.58 0.77 -29.10
CA MET A 1 8.03 1.17 -27.75
C MET A 1 8.41 -0.11 -27.03
N THR A 2 9.67 -0.27 -26.63
CA THR A 2 10.17 -1.48 -25.96
C THR A 2 9.73 -1.46 -24.50
N ALA A 3 9.24 -2.59 -23.98
CA ALA A 3 8.84 -2.70 -22.59
C ALA A 3 10.06 -2.51 -21.65
N PRO A 4 9.89 -1.89 -20.47
CA PRO A 4 10.98 -1.72 -19.53
C PRO A 4 11.48 -3.08 -19.04
N THR A 5 12.79 -3.19 -18.82
CA THR A 5 13.39 -4.39 -18.23
C THR A 5 13.12 -4.42 -16.73
N ALA A 6 13.18 -5.60 -16.10
CA ALA A 6 13.04 -5.74 -14.65
C ALA A 6 14.06 -4.85 -13.88
N ALA A 7 15.27 -4.72 -14.41
CA ALA A 7 16.29 -3.84 -13.85
C ALA A 7 15.88 -2.36 -13.87
N HIS A 8 15.19 -1.91 -14.93
CA HIS A 8 14.68 -0.55 -15.04
C HIS A 8 13.58 -0.29 -14.00
N VAL A 9 12.63 -1.22 -13.88
CA VAL A 9 11.55 -1.12 -12.88
C VAL A 9 12.10 -1.07 -11.45
N LEU A 10 13.08 -1.91 -11.13
CA LEU A 10 13.72 -1.90 -9.82
C LEU A 10 14.50 -0.61 -9.54
N ALA A 11 15.19 -0.07 -10.56
CA ALA A 11 15.92 1.19 -10.42
C ALA A 11 14.98 2.38 -10.16
N ASP A 12 13.83 2.43 -10.86
CA ASP A 12 12.82 3.48 -10.65
C ASP A 12 12.22 3.42 -9.24
N ILE A 13 11.84 2.22 -8.79
CA ILE A 13 11.33 2.01 -7.42
C ILE A 13 12.37 2.47 -6.39
N THR A 14 13.63 2.08 -6.58
CA THR A 14 14.73 2.46 -5.68
C THR A 14 14.96 3.97 -5.67
N SER A 15 14.91 4.62 -6.84
CA SER A 15 15.08 6.08 -6.95
C SER A 15 13.93 6.86 -6.30
N GLU A 16 12.70 6.36 -6.36
CA GLU A 16 11.57 6.94 -5.64
C GLU A 16 11.75 6.81 -4.12
N MET A 17 12.29 5.69 -3.63
CA MET A 17 12.56 5.48 -2.20
C MET A 17 13.68 6.36 -1.63
N LEU A 18 14.64 6.78 -2.46
CA LEU A 18 15.77 7.63 -2.05
C LEU A 18 15.51 9.14 -2.19
N GLY A 19 14.45 9.55 -2.87
CA GLY A 19 14.08 10.97 -2.94
C GLY A 19 13.44 11.47 -1.64
N ASP A 20 13.38 12.79 -1.46
CA ASP A 20 12.72 13.48 -0.34
C ASP A 20 11.18 13.40 -0.46
N HIS A 21 10.67 12.19 -0.61
CA HIS A 21 9.26 11.92 -0.74
C HIS A 21 8.68 11.68 0.65
N ASP A 22 7.55 12.33 0.92
CA ASP A 22 6.68 11.95 2.03
C ASP A 22 6.38 10.44 1.88
N ILE A 23 6.74 9.65 2.90
CA ILE A 23 6.55 8.20 2.93
C ILE A 23 5.10 7.84 2.61
N THR A 24 4.15 8.66 3.05
CA THR A 24 2.72 8.47 2.79
C THR A 24 2.40 8.58 1.29
N ASP A 25 3.01 9.54 0.61
CA ASP A 25 2.83 9.80 -0.81
C ASP A 25 3.53 8.71 -1.66
N LEU A 26 4.70 8.24 -1.23
CA LEU A 26 5.38 7.09 -1.81
C LEU A 26 4.51 5.83 -1.74
N LEU A 27 3.97 5.51 -0.56
CA LEU A 27 3.11 4.35 -0.35
C LEU A 27 1.83 4.45 -1.18
N ALA A 28 1.17 5.61 -1.22
CA ALA A 28 -0.03 5.83 -2.01
C ALA A 28 0.21 5.62 -3.52
N ARG A 29 1.33 6.12 -4.06
CA ARG A 29 1.71 5.90 -5.47
C ARG A 29 1.99 4.44 -5.77
N HIS A 30 2.71 3.74 -4.89
CA HIS A 30 2.98 2.31 -5.05
C HIS A 30 1.69 1.49 -5.02
N LEU A 31 0.78 1.79 -4.09
CA LEU A 31 -0.49 1.10 -3.95
C LEU A 31 -1.35 1.22 -5.21
N ARG A 32 -1.42 2.41 -5.79
CA ARG A 32 -2.13 2.65 -7.06
C ARG A 32 -1.55 1.86 -8.23
N ARG A 33 -0.22 1.73 -8.29
CA ARG A 33 0.44 0.92 -9.33
C ARG A 33 0.18 -0.57 -9.12
N ALA A 34 0.26 -1.04 -7.89
CA ALA A 34 -0.02 -2.42 -7.54
C ALA A 34 -1.48 -2.79 -7.86
N SER A 35 -2.44 -1.93 -7.51
CA SER A 35 -3.87 -2.19 -7.76
C SER A 35 -4.17 -2.32 -9.25
N ALA A 36 -3.56 -1.47 -10.07
CA ALA A 36 -3.68 -1.56 -11.53
C ALA A 36 -3.04 -2.84 -12.10
N SER A 37 -1.90 -3.29 -11.55
CA SER A 37 -1.21 -4.50 -12.01
C SER A 37 -1.92 -5.80 -11.58
N LEU A 38 -2.62 -5.77 -10.44
CA LEU A 38 -3.31 -6.93 -9.87
C LEU A 38 -4.78 -7.00 -10.29
N ASP A 39 -5.28 -6.03 -11.07
CA ASP A 39 -6.70 -5.84 -11.38
C ASP A 39 -7.59 -5.79 -10.13
N ALA A 40 -7.06 -5.22 -9.05
CA ALA A 40 -7.77 -5.07 -7.78
C ALA A 40 -8.65 -3.81 -7.83
N ALA A 41 -9.92 -3.95 -7.41
CA ALA A 41 -10.86 -2.81 -7.36
C ALA A 41 -10.38 -1.70 -6.42
N ALA A 42 -9.72 -2.06 -5.32
CA ALA A 42 -9.03 -1.15 -4.41
C ALA A 42 -8.03 -1.93 -3.53
N MET A 43 -7.09 -1.21 -2.91
CA MET A 43 -6.07 -1.76 -2.02
C MET A 43 -5.84 -0.83 -0.82
N GLY A 44 -5.39 -1.42 0.30
CA GLY A 44 -5.00 -0.75 1.55
C GLY A 44 -3.67 -1.29 2.10
N ILE A 45 -3.01 -0.53 2.98
CA ILE A 45 -1.86 -0.99 3.78
C ILE A 45 -2.20 -0.84 5.26
N LEU A 46 -2.24 -1.96 5.97
CA LEU A 46 -2.23 -2.02 7.43
C LEU A 46 -0.82 -2.29 7.95
N LEU A 47 -0.41 -1.55 8.98
CA LEU A 47 0.82 -1.74 9.72
C LEU A 47 0.50 -2.41 11.06
N GLY A 48 1.07 -3.59 11.29
CA GLY A 48 1.07 -4.24 12.59
C GLY A 48 2.37 -3.99 13.33
N VAL A 49 2.27 -3.48 14.57
CA VAL A 49 3.37 -3.43 15.52
C VAL A 49 3.02 -4.35 16.69
N SER A 50 3.97 -5.16 17.14
CA SER A 50 3.71 -6.14 18.20
C SER A 50 3.14 -5.46 19.46
N GLY A 51 1.93 -5.86 19.85
CA GLY A 51 1.24 -5.32 21.03
C GLY A 51 0.45 -4.03 20.79
N GLU A 52 0.42 -3.53 19.56
CA GLU A 52 -0.36 -2.36 19.13
C GLU A 52 -1.45 -2.79 18.13
N PRO A 53 -2.57 -2.06 18.05
CA PRO A 53 -3.59 -2.31 17.04
C PRO A 53 -3.06 -2.06 15.63
N LEU A 54 -3.68 -2.71 14.63
CA LEU A 54 -3.38 -2.46 13.22
C LEU A 54 -3.66 -0.99 12.86
N GLU A 55 -2.71 -0.33 12.22
CA GLU A 55 -2.86 1.06 11.77
C GLU A 55 -2.93 1.15 10.25
N LEU A 56 -3.91 1.90 9.72
CA LEU A 56 -4.03 2.14 8.29
C LEU A 56 -3.07 3.24 7.82
N LEU A 57 -2.09 2.88 6.98
CA LEU A 57 -1.13 3.82 6.43
C LEU A 57 -1.57 4.46 5.10
N SER A 58 -2.25 3.71 4.23
CA SER A 58 -2.68 4.20 2.92
C SER A 58 -3.80 3.35 2.32
N ALA A 59 -4.65 3.96 1.49
CA ALA A 59 -5.70 3.27 0.74
C ALA A 59 -5.95 3.94 -0.62
N THR A 60 -6.32 3.14 -1.62
CA THR A 60 -6.67 3.67 -2.96
C THR A 60 -8.13 4.12 -3.08
N SER A 61 -8.96 3.85 -2.07
CA SER A 61 -10.40 4.13 -2.04
C SER A 61 -10.87 4.41 -0.62
N HIS A 62 -11.81 5.34 -0.47
CA HIS A 62 -12.47 5.62 0.81
C HIS A 62 -13.21 4.40 1.38
N ALA A 63 -13.81 3.58 0.51
CA ALA A 63 -14.49 2.36 0.96
C ALA A 63 -13.51 1.37 1.61
N VAL A 64 -12.28 1.29 1.09
CA VAL A 64 -11.23 0.47 1.72
C VAL A 64 -10.78 1.10 3.03
N THR A 65 -10.62 2.42 3.10
CA THR A 65 -10.32 3.11 4.37
C THR A 65 -11.32 2.74 5.47
N GLU A 66 -12.62 2.74 5.19
CA GLU A 66 -13.64 2.35 6.15
C GLU A 66 -13.53 0.88 6.58
N LEU A 67 -13.29 -0.02 5.61
CA LEU A 67 -13.14 -1.45 5.88
C LEU A 67 -11.91 -1.76 6.74
N GLU A 68 -10.75 -1.17 6.45
CA GLU A 68 -9.52 -1.39 7.21
C GLU A 68 -9.61 -0.79 8.63
N VAL A 69 -10.25 0.37 8.78
CA VAL A 69 -10.53 0.97 10.11
C VAL A 69 -11.49 0.09 10.91
N PHE A 70 -12.46 -0.56 10.27
CA PHE A 70 -13.33 -1.50 10.97
C PHE A 70 -12.56 -2.75 11.41
N GLN A 71 -11.77 -3.37 10.54
CA GLN A 71 -10.94 -4.55 10.86
C GLN A 71 -10.02 -4.28 12.07
N SER A 72 -9.36 -3.12 12.10
CA SER A 72 -8.53 -2.68 13.23
C SER A 72 -9.31 -2.56 14.55
N GLN A 73 -10.56 -2.07 14.50
CA GLN A 73 -11.39 -1.90 15.71
C GLN A 73 -11.95 -3.21 16.26
N VAL A 74 -12.28 -4.17 15.39
CA VAL A 74 -12.89 -5.42 15.80
C VAL A 74 -11.88 -6.55 16.01
N ASP A 75 -10.61 -6.34 15.65
CA ASP A 75 -9.55 -7.35 15.70
C ASP A 75 -9.96 -8.64 14.96
N GLU A 76 -10.59 -8.48 13.80
CA GLU A 76 -10.98 -9.57 12.90
C GLU A 76 -10.73 -9.15 11.44
N GLY A 77 -10.25 -10.07 10.60
CA GLY A 77 -10.09 -9.85 9.17
C GLY A 77 -8.88 -10.56 8.57
N PRO A 78 -8.68 -10.46 7.24
CA PRO A 78 -7.55 -11.07 6.53
C PRO A 78 -6.15 -10.61 6.98
N CYS A 79 -6.05 -9.49 7.71
CA CYS A 79 -4.77 -8.95 8.21
C CYS A 79 -4.57 -9.15 9.71
N VAL A 80 -5.53 -9.79 10.39
CA VAL A 80 -5.43 -10.17 11.80
C VAL A 80 -5.03 -11.65 11.86
N ASP A 81 -3.88 -11.94 12.46
CA ASP A 81 -3.31 -13.29 12.64
C ASP A 81 -3.33 -13.72 14.11
#